data_AF-H6R8P8-F1
#
_entry.id   AF-H6R8P8-F1
#
_cell.length_a   1.000
_cell.length_b   1.000
_cell.length_c   1.000
_cell.angle_alpha   90.00
_cell.angle_beta   90.00
_cell.angle_gamma   90.00
#
_symmetry.space_group_name_H-M   'P 1'
#
loop_
_entity.id
_entity.type
_entity.pdbx_description
1 polymer ?
#
loop_
_entity_poly.entity_id
_entity_poly.type
_entity_poly.pdbx_seq_one_letter_code
_entity_poly.pdbx_strand_id
1 'polypeptide(L)'
;MSSKKYPQELRERAVRMVAEVRDQHESEWVAIGAVAELLGVGTAETVRKWVRQGQVDAGARAGVTTEESAELKRLRRENAELKRANAILKSASVFFAAELDRPQR
;
A
#
# COMPACT_ATOMS: atom_id res chain seq x y z
N MET A 1 6.05 8.81 16.53
CA MET A 1 5.37 9.93 15.83
C MET A 1 4.34 9.35 14.88
N SER A 2 3.05 9.54 15.15
CA SER A 2 2.00 9.12 14.21
C SER A 2 2.08 10.03 12.98
N SER A 3 2.62 9.51 11.88
CA SER A 3 2.60 10.24 10.60
C SER A 3 1.13 10.51 10.26
N LYS A 4 0.73 11.79 10.27
CA LYS A 4 -0.59 12.23 9.80
C LYS A 4 -0.72 11.77 8.35
N LYS A 5 -1.33 10.61 8.14
CA LYS A 5 -1.64 10.11 6.80
C LYS A 5 -2.72 11.03 6.25
N TYR A 6 -2.42 11.69 5.14
CA TYR A 6 -3.44 12.40 4.37
C TYR A 6 -4.58 11.43 4.01
N PRO A 7 -5.86 11.81 4.23
CA PRO A 7 -7.02 11.02 3.84
C PRO A 7 -6.97 10.66 2.35
N GLN A 8 -7.52 9.51 1.98
CA GLN A 8 -7.53 9.07 0.58
C GLN A 8 -8.28 10.06 -0.33
N GLU A 9 -9.42 10.57 0.13
CA GLU A 9 -10.24 11.57 -0.57
C GLU A 9 -9.44 12.83 -0.91
N LEU A 10 -8.55 13.28 -0.01
CA LEU A 10 -7.70 14.43 -0.27
C LEU A 10 -6.69 14.15 -1.40
N ARG A 11 -6.14 12.94 -1.44
CA ARG A 11 -5.17 12.54 -2.48
C ARG A 11 -5.84 12.46 -3.83
N GLU A 12 -7.00 11.79 -3.90
CA GLU A 12 -7.79 11.65 -5.12
C GLU A 12 -8.22 13.03 -5.65
N ARG A 13 -8.66 13.92 -4.75
CA ARG A 13 -8.96 15.31 -5.10
C ARG A 13 -7.74 16.04 -5.66
N ALA A 14 -6.58 15.91 -5.02
CA ALA A 14 -5.35 16.55 -5.48
C ALA A 14 -4.95 16.05 -6.89
N VAL A 15 -5.01 14.73 -7.13
CA VAL A 15 -4.68 14.15 -8.45
C VAL A 15 -5.64 14.67 -9.52
N ARG A 16 -6.95 14.69 -9.24
CA ARG A 16 -7.97 15.21 -10.17
C ARG A 16 -7.72 16.68 -10.50
N MET A 17 -7.51 17.49 -9.46
CA MET A 17 -7.31 18.93 -9.62
C MET A 17 -6.05 19.25 -10.42
N VAL A 18 -4.94 18.53 -10.19
CA VAL A 18 -3.73 18.68 -11.02
C VAL A 18 -4.02 18.36 -12.48
N ALA A 19 -4.80 17.31 -12.77
CA ALA A 19 -5.17 16.98 -14.15
C ALA A 19 -6.03 18.08 -14.80
N GLU A 20 -6.96 18.69 -14.05
CA GLU A 20 -7.85 19.77 -14.53
C GLU A 20 -7.09 21.08 -14.82
N VAL A 21 -6.11 21.43 -13.98
CA VAL A 21 -5.37 22.69 -14.12
C VAL A 21 -4.08 22.57 -14.93
N ARG A 22 -3.66 21.35 -15.30
CA ARG A 22 -2.38 21.10 -15.97
C ARG A 22 -2.17 21.97 -17.21
N ASP A 23 -3.19 22.08 -18.06
CA ASP A 23 -3.09 22.81 -19.34
C ASP A 23 -3.20 24.34 -19.16
N GLN A 24 -3.51 24.81 -17.94
CA GLN A 24 -3.59 26.23 -17.58
C GLN A 24 -2.27 26.78 -17.04
N HIS A 25 -1.26 25.92 -16.87
CA HIS A 25 0.04 26.27 -16.32
C HIS A 25 1.17 25.93 -17.30
N GLU A 26 2.28 26.67 -17.19
CA GLU A 26 3.48 26.48 -18.03
C GLU A 26 4.06 25.06 -17.94
N SER A 27 3.93 24.41 -16.78
CA SER A 27 4.39 23.04 -16.59
C SER A 27 3.56 22.28 -15.56
N GLU A 28 3.62 20.95 -15.62
CA GLU A 28 3.00 20.06 -14.63
C GLU A 28 3.48 20.38 -13.20
N TRP A 29 4.76 20.77 -13.04
CA TRP A 29 5.29 21.12 -11.72
C TRP A 29 4.66 22.38 -11.14
N VAL A 30 4.42 23.39 -11.97
CA VAL A 30 3.73 24.63 -11.55
C VAL A 30 2.28 24.33 -11.14
N ALA A 31 1.57 23.50 -11.91
CA ALA A 31 0.23 23.04 -11.54
C ALA A 31 0.21 22.27 -10.21
N ILE A 32 1.16 21.36 -10.02
CA ILE A 32 1.34 20.60 -8.76
C ILE A 32 1.59 21.53 -7.58
N GLY A 33 2.45 22.54 -7.74
CA GLY A 33 2.73 23.53 -6.70
C GLY A 33 1.49 24.32 -6.30
N ALA A 34 0.75 24.83 -7.29
CA ALA A 34 -0.50 25.56 -7.05
C ALA A 34 -1.55 24.72 -6.30
N VAL A 35 -1.71 23.45 -6.68
CA VAL A 35 -2.64 22.53 -6.01
C VAL A 35 -2.18 22.18 -4.59
N ALA A 36 -0.88 22.01 -4.37
CA ALA A 36 -0.34 21.74 -3.03
C ALA A 36 -0.64 22.89 -2.06
N GLU A 37 -0.41 24.13 -2.49
CA GLU A 37 -0.74 25.33 -1.72
C GLU A 37 -2.26 25.43 -1.46
N LEU A 38 -3.08 25.25 -2.49
CA LEU A 38 -4.54 25.35 -2.40
C LEU A 38 -5.15 24.31 -1.44
N LEU A 39 -4.59 23.10 -1.39
CA LEU A 39 -5.06 22.02 -0.53
C LEU A 39 -4.36 21.97 0.84
N GLY A 40 -3.42 22.88 1.12
CA GLY A 40 -2.64 22.90 2.36
C GLY A 40 -1.75 21.66 2.55
N VAL A 41 -1.27 21.07 1.45
CA VAL A 41 -0.37 19.91 1.46
C VAL A 41 1.06 20.42 1.58
N GLY A 42 1.73 20.05 2.68
CA GLY A 42 2.99 20.71 3.07
C GLY A 42 4.16 20.64 2.08
N THR A 43 4.12 19.80 1.04
CA THR A 43 5.11 19.84 -0.05
C THR A 43 4.50 19.49 -1.40
N ALA A 44 4.89 20.22 -2.46
CA ALA A 44 4.54 19.92 -3.85
C ALA A 44 4.97 18.49 -4.27
N GLU A 45 6.10 18.01 -3.74
CA GLU A 45 6.59 16.64 -3.97
C GLU A 45 5.61 15.57 -3.44
N THR A 46 4.83 15.87 -2.38
CA THR A 46 3.79 14.96 -1.89
C THR A 46 2.67 14.80 -2.92
N VAL A 47 2.19 15.91 -3.49
CA VAL A 47 1.17 15.89 -4.54
C VAL A 47 1.70 15.22 -5.81
N ARG A 48 2.95 15.51 -6.19
CA ARG A 48 3.61 14.84 -7.33
C ARG A 48 3.60 13.33 -7.18
N LYS A 49 3.95 12.80 -6.00
CA LYS A 49 3.91 11.34 -5.74
C LYS A 49 2.50 10.76 -5.92
N TRP A 50 1.46 11.46 -5.49
CA TRP A 50 0.08 11.02 -5.71
C TRP A 50 -0.29 11.02 -7.19
N VAL A 51 0.08 12.07 -7.93
CA VAL A 51 -0.14 12.14 -9.38
C VAL A 51 0.57 10.99 -10.09
N ARG A 52 1.82 10.69 -9.73
CA ARG A 52 2.57 9.57 -10.31
C ARG A 52 1.95 8.22 -9.96
N GLN A 53 1.49 8.02 -8.72
CA GLN A 53 0.79 6.80 -8.35
C GLN A 53 -0.54 6.67 -9.10
N GLY A 54 -1.31 7.76 -9.24
CA GLY A 54 -2.54 7.76 -10.02
C GLY A 54 -2.31 7.43 -11.50
N GLN A 55 -1.19 7.90 -12.08
CA GLN A 55 -0.79 7.52 -13.44
C GLN A 55 -0.44 6.03 -13.55
N VAL A 56 0.17 5.44 -12.52
CA VAL A 56 0.44 4.00 -12.47
C VAL A 56 -0.86 3.21 -12.33
N ASP A 57 -1.73 3.62 -11.42
CA ASP A 57 -3.02 2.97 -11.16
C ASP A 57 -3.95 3.04 -12.39
N ALA A 58 -3.83 4.09 -13.22
CA ALA A 58 -4.55 4.23 -14.48
C ALA A 58 -3.86 3.54 -15.68
N GLY A 59 -2.70 2.90 -15.49
CA GLY A 59 -1.94 2.25 -16.56
C GLY A 59 -1.20 3.21 -17.51
N ALA A 60 -1.22 4.52 -17.25
CA ALA A 60 -0.52 5.52 -18.05
C ALA A 60 1.00 5.55 -17.79
N ARG A 61 1.47 4.89 -16.72
CA ARG A 61 2.88 4.80 -16.34
C ARG A 61 3.20 3.41 -15.81
N ALA A 62 4.36 2.88 -16.17
CA ALA A 62 4.85 1.64 -15.57
C ALA A 62 5.10 1.80 -14.07
N GLY A 63 4.68 0.81 -13.28
CA GLY A 63 4.84 0.77 -11.83
C GLY A 63 3.97 -0.32 -11.22
N VAL A 64 4.04 -0.44 -9.89
CA VAL A 64 3.14 -1.32 -9.13
C VAL A 64 1.93 -0.50 -8.71
N THR A 65 0.74 -0.98 -9.06
CA THR A 65 -0.51 -0.32 -8.69
C THR A 65 -0.76 -0.39 -7.19
N THR A 66 -1.60 0.52 -6.69
CA THR A 66 -2.05 0.52 -5.30
C THR A 66 -2.77 -0.80 -4.96
N GLU A 67 -3.53 -1.35 -5.89
CA GLU A 67 -4.24 -2.63 -5.75
C GLU A 67 -3.27 -3.82 -5.63
N GLU A 68 -2.31 -3.95 -6.56
CA GLU A 68 -1.30 -5.02 -6.52
C GLU A 68 -0.48 -4.96 -5.20
N SER A 69 -0.13 -3.75 -4.75
CA SER A 69 0.57 -3.55 -3.48
C SER A 69 -0.28 -3.96 -2.27
N ALA A 70 -1.59 -3.71 -2.31
CA ALA A 70 -2.51 -4.12 -1.25
C ALA A 70 -2.68 -5.64 -1.21
N GLU A 71 -2.85 -6.25 -2.38
CA GLU A 71 -3.00 -7.70 -2.51
C GLU A 71 -1.74 -8.44 -2.06
N LEU A 72 -0.56 -7.97 -2.49
CA LEU A 72 0.71 -8.54 -2.05
C LEU A 72 0.87 -8.50 -0.51
N LYS A 73 0.39 -7.43 0.14
CA LYS A 73 0.40 -7.34 1.60
C LYS A 73 -0.60 -8.30 2.24
N ARG A 74 -1.79 -8.47 1.66
CA ARG A 74 -2.80 -9.44 2.11
C ARG A 74 -2.23 -10.85 2.06
N LEU A 75 -1.72 -11.25 0.89
CA LEU A 75 -1.14 -12.57 0.66
C LEU A 75 0.06 -12.84 1.58
N ARG A 76 0.93 -11.86 1.81
CA ARG A 76 2.05 -12.02 2.76
C ARG A 76 1.58 -12.28 4.19
N ARG A 77 0.50 -11.64 4.64
CA ARG A 77 -0.08 -11.87 5.98
C ARG A 77 -0.69 -13.27 6.07
N GLU A 78 -1.49 -13.63 5.07
CA GLU A 78 -2.11 -14.96 4.98
C GLU A 78 -1.05 -16.07 4.95
N ASN A 79 -0.01 -15.92 4.14
CA ASN A 79 1.09 -16.88 4.09
C ASN A 79 1.82 -17.02 5.43
N ALA A 80 2.03 -15.91 6.15
CA ALA A 80 2.64 -15.92 7.48
C ALA A 80 1.74 -16.62 8.52
N GLU A 81 0.43 -16.45 8.42
CA GLU A 81 -0.54 -17.16 9.27
C GLU A 81 -0.58 -18.66 8.97
N LEU A 82 -0.68 -19.04 7.70
CA LEU A 82 -0.63 -20.44 7.28
C LEU A 82 0.66 -21.14 7.69
N LYS A 83 1.80 -20.44 7.62
CA LYS A 83 3.08 -20.97 8.12
C LYS A 83 3.08 -21.18 9.63
N ARG A 84 2.49 -20.26 10.40
CA ARG A 84 2.34 -20.40 11.86
C ARG A 84 1.43 -21.58 12.21
N ALA A 85 0.28 -21.71 11.57
CA ALA A 85 -0.64 -22.83 11.77
C ALA A 85 0.02 -24.17 11.44
N ASN A 86 0.71 -24.26 10.30
CA ASN A 86 1.45 -25.47 9.93
C ASN A 86 2.55 -25.82 10.93
N ALA A 87 3.25 -24.84 11.50
CA ALA A 87 4.26 -25.10 12.52
C ALA A 87 3.64 -25.72 13.78
N ILE A 88 2.49 -25.21 14.23
CA ILE A 88 1.76 -25.75 15.39
C ILE A 88 1.33 -27.20 15.11
N LEU A 89 0.72 -27.46 13.95
CA LEU A 89 0.26 -28.80 13.59
C LEU A 89 1.40 -29.81 13.48
N LYS A 90 2.54 -29.42 12.91
CA LYS A 90 3.74 -30.26 12.84
C LYS A 90 4.26 -30.59 14.24
N SER A 91 4.36 -29.58 15.12
CA SER A 91 4.78 -29.80 16.50
C SER A 91 3.84 -30.73 17.27
N ALA A 92 2.52 -30.57 17.11
CA ALA A 92 1.54 -31.46 17.71
C ALA A 92 1.67 -32.89 17.18
N SER A 93 1.87 -33.07 15.87
CA SER A 93 2.05 -34.39 15.25
C SER A 93 3.29 -35.10 15.79
N VAL A 94 4.40 -34.38 15.94
CA VAL A 94 5.64 -34.92 16.54
C VAL A 94 5.41 -35.30 18.01
N PHE A 95 4.70 -34.45 18.77
CA PHE A 95 4.35 -34.74 20.16
C PHE A 95 3.53 -36.03 20.29
N PHE A 96 2.46 -36.18 19.52
CA PHE A 96 1.61 -37.36 19.57
C PHE A 96 2.32 -38.63 19.09
N ALA A 97 3.15 -38.55 18.05
CA ALA A 97 3.95 -39.69 17.62
C ALA A 97 4.90 -40.19 18.73
N ALA A 98 5.55 -39.27 19.45
CA ALA A 98 6.41 -39.61 20.58
C ALA A 98 5.64 -40.18 21.78
N GLU A 99 4.36 -39.81 21.96
CA GLU A 99 3.49 -40.38 23.00
C GLU A 99 3.06 -41.81 22.68
N LEU A 100 2.78 -42.12 21.40
CA LEU A 100 2.41 -43.46 20.94
C LEU A 100 3.56 -44.48 21.07
N ASP A 101 4.81 -44.06 20.90
CA ASP A 101 5.99 -44.93 21.02
C ASP A 101 6.40 -45.20 22.48
N ARG A 102 5.73 -44.61 23.48
CA ARG A 102 5.98 -44.92 24.90
C ARG A 102 5.18 -46.15 25.33
N PRO A 103 5.83 -47.21 25.87
CA PRO A 103 5.09 -48.34 26.42
C PRO A 103 4.26 -47.88 27.62
N GLN A 104 2.95 -48.15 27.58
CA GLN A 104 2.08 -47.95 28.73
C GLN A 104 2.49 -48.95 29.83
N ARG A 105 2.94 -48.43 30.97
CA ARG A 105 3.22 -49.21 32.19
C ARG A 105 1.94 -49.38 33.00
#